data_AF-A0A963EI91-F1
#
_entry.id   AF-A0A963EI91-F1
#
_cell.length_a   1.000
_cell.length_b   1.000
_cell.length_c   1.000
_cell.angle_alpha   90.00
_cell.angle_beta   90.00
_cell.angle_gamma   90.00
#
_symmetry.space_group_name_H-M   'P 1'
#
loop_
_entity.id
_entity.type
_entity.pdbx_description
1 polymer ?
#
loop_
_entity_poly.entity_id
_entity_poly.type
_entity_poly.pdbx_seq_one_letter_code
_entity_poly.pdbx_strand_id
1 'polypeptide(L)'
;GTNRKLLVFDMEELPVMARGRGVILQRFRDAYLSDVTVLRLEDGLSWPTGSRTRHERDLTAWRGKRASAGRMAPQGFPRSHKFEEPGES
;
A
#
# COMPACT_ATOMS: atom_id res chain seq x y z
N GLY A 1 2.02 1.97 -6.09
CA GLY A 1 2.11 2.88 -7.25
C GLY A 1 2.77 2.18 -8.43
N THR A 2 2.59 2.70 -9.65
CA THR A 2 3.16 2.10 -10.87
C THR A 2 4.69 2.11 -10.94
N ASN A 3 5.34 2.92 -10.10
CA ASN A 3 6.79 2.91 -9.89
C ASN A 3 7.27 1.90 -8.84
N ARG A 4 6.44 0.90 -8.50
CA ARG A 4 6.72 -0.11 -7.47
C ARG A 4 6.99 0.46 -6.07
N LYS A 5 6.55 1.68 -5.75
CA LYS A 5 6.64 2.19 -4.37
C LYS A 5 5.39 1.89 -3.57
N LEU A 6 5.60 1.51 -2.31
CA LEU A 6 4.61 1.24 -1.29
C LEU A 6 4.85 2.17 -0.10
N LEU A 7 3.76 2.66 0.49
CA LEU A 7 3.76 3.48 1.70
C LEU A 7 2.68 2.94 2.63
N VAL A 8 3.05 2.71 3.89
CA VAL A 8 2.12 2.43 4.99
C VAL A 8 2.13 3.66 5.90
N PHE A 9 0.97 4.20 6.22
CA PHE A 9 0.83 5.32 7.16
C PHE A 9 -0.41 5.10 8.02
N ASP A 10 -0.45 5.72 9.20
CA ASP A 10 -1.55 5.52 10.15
C ASP A 10 -2.84 6.18 9.65
N MET A 11 -3.97 5.51 9.88
CA MET A 11 -5.29 5.99 9.45
C MET A 11 -5.63 7.36 10.06
N GLU A 12 -5.11 7.66 11.25
CA GLU A 12 -5.25 8.95 11.92
C GLU A 12 -4.65 10.12 11.12
N GLU A 13 -3.73 9.88 10.17
CA GLU A 13 -3.22 10.92 9.28
C GLU A 13 -4.22 11.35 8.20
N LEU A 14 -5.35 10.62 8.04
CA LEU A 14 -6.43 10.97 7.11
C LEU A 14 -7.49 11.82 7.82
N PRO A 15 -7.73 13.07 7.36
CA PRO A 15 -8.84 13.85 7.88
C PRO A 15 -10.17 13.26 7.39
N VAL A 16 -11.17 13.26 8.26
CA VAL A 16 -12.57 13.06 7.85
C VAL A 16 -13.02 14.30 7.09
N MET A 17 -13.52 14.11 5.86
CA MET A 17 -13.91 15.22 4.98
C MET A 17 -15.37 15.08 4.56
N ALA A 18 -16.15 16.16 4.71
CA ALA A 18 -17.55 16.19 4.25
C ALA A 18 -17.68 16.33 2.73
N ARG A 19 -16.71 16.97 2.08
CA ARG A 19 -16.63 17.18 0.61
C ARG A 19 -15.25 17.71 0.21
N GLY A 20 -14.87 17.56 -1.06
CA GLY A 20 -13.64 18.12 -1.62
C GLY A 20 -12.86 17.10 -2.45
N ARG A 21 -11.72 17.51 -3.03
CA ARG A 21 -10.87 16.65 -3.89
C ARG A 21 -10.09 15.58 -3.12
N GLY A 22 -10.30 15.47 -1.80
CA GLY A 22 -9.53 14.59 -0.92
C GLY A 22 -8.14 15.11 -0.60
N VAL A 23 -7.31 14.23 -0.04
CA VAL A 23 -5.92 14.49 0.35
C VAL A 23 -4.97 13.59 -0.42
N ILE A 24 -3.70 14.02 -0.53
CA ILE A 24 -2.66 13.19 -1.13
C ILE A 24 -2.35 12.02 -0.18
N LEU A 25 -2.44 10.79 -0.71
CA LEU A 25 -2.06 9.57 0.02
C LEU A 25 -0.56 9.28 -0.11
N GLN A 26 -0.04 9.31 -1.34
CA GLN A 26 1.36 9.06 -1.66
C GLN A 26 1.79 10.00 -2.80
N ARG A 27 3.01 10.53 -2.74
CA ARG A 27 3.59 11.33 -3.84
C ARG A 27 4.30 10.43 -4.84
N PHE A 28 4.15 10.75 -6.12
CA PHE A 28 4.79 10.06 -7.22
C PHE A 28 5.58 11.04 -8.09
N ARG A 29 6.60 10.53 -8.77
CA ARG A 29 7.29 11.20 -9.87
C ARG A 29 7.13 10.31 -11.09
N ASP A 30 6.56 10.86 -12.17
CA ASP A 30 6.33 10.17 -13.45
C ASP A 30 5.61 8.81 -13.30
N ALA A 31 4.70 8.74 -12.32
CA ALA A 31 3.97 7.53 -11.96
C ALA A 31 2.65 7.91 -11.27
N TYR A 32 1.77 6.93 -11.05
CA TYR A 32 0.48 7.14 -10.42
C TYR A 32 0.17 6.05 -9.38
N LEU A 33 -0.86 6.32 -8.59
CA LEU A 33 -1.39 5.37 -7.61
C LEU A 33 -1.99 4.16 -8.32
N SER A 34 -1.47 2.98 -8.03
CA SER A 34 -1.92 1.73 -8.66
C SER A 34 -3.07 1.08 -7.89
N ASP A 35 -3.02 1.17 -6.56
CA ASP A 35 -3.97 0.53 -5.67
C ASP A 35 -3.83 1.04 -4.23
N VAL A 36 -4.85 0.82 -3.40
CA VAL A 36 -4.90 1.13 -1.97
C VAL A 36 -5.67 0.04 -1.24
N THR A 37 -5.16 -0.40 -0.10
CA THR A 37 -5.87 -1.29 0.82
C THR A 37 -5.74 -0.76 2.25
N VAL A 38 -6.63 -1.22 3.12
CA VAL A 38 -6.62 -0.96 4.55
C VAL A 38 -6.35 -2.28 5.26
N LEU A 39 -5.42 -2.27 6.21
CA LEU A 39 -5.06 -3.44 7.00
C LEU A 39 -4.94 -3.06 8.47
N ARG A 40 -5.13 -4.03 9.36
CA ARG A 40 -4.61 -3.91 10.73
C ARG A 40 -3.13 -4.20 10.69
N LEU A 41 -2.31 -3.33 11.28
CA LEU A 41 -0.86 -3.48 11.24
C LEU A 41 -0.39 -4.83 11.84
N GLU A 42 -1.11 -5.33 12.86
CA GLU A 42 -0.85 -6.62 13.51
C GLU A 42 -1.11 -7.84 12.61
N ASP A 43 -2.04 -7.71 11.66
CA ASP A 43 -2.36 -8.76 10.69
C ASP A 43 -1.34 -8.81 9.55
N GLY A 44 -0.53 -7.76 9.38
CA GLY A 44 0.44 -7.67 8.29
C GLY A 44 -0.20 -7.54 6.90
N LEU A 45 0.61 -7.76 5.86
CA LEU A 45 0.20 -7.68 4.47
C LEU A 45 0.45 -9.01 3.75
N SER A 46 -0.58 -9.52 3.07
CA SER A 46 -0.50 -10.74 2.27
C SER A 46 -0.63 -10.44 0.78
N TRP A 47 0.06 -11.20 -0.07
CA TRP A 47 -0.12 -11.14 -1.53
C TRP A 47 0.32 -12.46 -2.19
N PRO A 48 -0.22 -12.78 -3.37
CA PRO A 48 0.20 -13.95 -4.12
C PRO A 48 1.59 -13.75 -4.76
N THR A 49 2.37 -14.81 -4.77
CA THR A 49 3.69 -14.91 -5.37
C THR A 49 3.82 -16.25 -6.11
N GLY A 50 3.44 -16.27 -7.38
CA GLY A 50 3.34 -17.51 -8.15
C GLY A 50 2.21 -18.39 -7.61
N SER A 51 2.51 -19.61 -7.21
CA SER A 51 1.53 -20.55 -6.63
C SER A 51 1.36 -20.47 -5.10
N ARG A 52 2.05 -19.52 -4.44
CA ARG A 52 2.01 -19.36 -2.97
C ARG A 52 1.51 -17.97 -2.60
N THR A 53 1.04 -17.83 -1.36
CA THR A 53 0.78 -16.52 -0.75
C THR A 53 1.95 -16.16 0.17
N ARG A 54 2.55 -14.98 -0.03
CA ARG A 54 3.50 -14.41 0.91
C ARG A 54 2.74 -13.59 1.94
N HIS A 55 3.20 -13.65 3.18
CA HIS A 55 2.65 -12.89 4.29
C HIS A 55 3.79 -12.15 4.99
N GLU A 56 3.73 -10.82 4.98
CA GLU A 56 4.71 -9.94 5.60
C GLU A 56 4.10 -9.33 6.87
N ARG A 57 4.65 -9.71 8.03
CA ARG A 57 4.19 -9.23 9.33
C ARG A 57 4.87 -7.94 9.74
N ASP A 58 6.14 -7.77 9.36
CA ASP A 58 6.88 -6.56 9.69
C ASP A 58 6.82 -5.57 8.52
N LEU A 59 5.98 -4.55 8.69
CA LEU A 59 5.80 -3.49 7.72
C LEU A 59 6.65 -2.25 8.01
N THR A 60 7.55 -2.30 9.00
CA THR A 60 8.36 -1.16 9.45
C THR A 60 9.12 -0.50 8.31
N ALA A 61 9.64 -1.29 7.36
CA ALA A 61 10.38 -0.78 6.20
C ALA A 61 9.56 0.15 5.29
N TRP A 62 8.22 0.06 5.32
CA TRP A 62 7.32 0.88 4.51
C TRP A 62 6.52 1.90 5.31
N ARG A 63 6.66 1.91 6.65
CA ARG A 63 6.04 2.92 7.50
C ARG A 63 6.65 4.29 7.23
N GLY A 64 5.80 5.29 7.08
CA GLY A 64 6.22 6.68 6.89
C GLY A 64 5.05 7.64 6.96
N LYS A 65 5.34 8.94 6.82
CA LYS A 65 4.29 9.98 6.82
C LYS A 65 3.43 9.91 5.56
N ARG A 66 2.14 10.21 5.70
CA ARG A 66 1.22 10.39 4.57
C ARG A 66 1.79 11.41 3.59
N ALA A 67 1.52 11.20 2.30
CA ALA A 67 2.01 12.00 1.19
C ALA A 67 3.54 11.95 0.99
N SER A 68 4.26 11.06 1.67
CA SER A 68 5.64 10.74 1.30
C SER A 68 5.68 9.88 0.02
N ALA A 69 6.87 9.67 -0.52
CA ALA A 69 7.03 8.87 -1.74
C ALA A 69 6.93 7.35 -1.49
N GLY A 70 7.06 6.90 -0.24
CA GLY A 70 7.19 5.48 0.09
C GLY A 70 8.53 4.85 -0.33
N ARG A 71 8.61 3.53 -0.16
CA ARG A 71 9.80 2.70 -0.40
C ARG A 71 9.50 1.63 -1.45
N MET A 72 10.53 0.99 -2.00
CA MET A 72 10.36 -0.09 -2.97
C MET A 72 9.51 -1.20 -2.38
N ALA A 73 8.49 -1.66 -3.11
CA ALA A 73 7.59 -2.72 -2.67
C ALA A 73 8.37 -4.00 -2.32
N PRO A 74 7.85 -4.82 -1.39
CA PRO A 74 8.51 -6.05 -0.95
C PRO A 74 8.88 -6.98 -2.11
N GLN A 75 9.87 -7.83 -1.88
CA GLN A 75 10.23 -8.86 -2.86
C GLN A 75 9.03 -9.79 -3.09
N GLY A 76 8.78 -10.09 -4.36
CA GLY A 76 7.66 -10.93 -4.78
C GLY A 76 6.31 -10.20 -4.83
N PHE A 77 6.25 -8.89 -4.55
CA PHE A 77 5.00 -8.12 -4.70
C PHE A 77 4.52 -8.13 -6.17
N PRO A 78 3.20 -8.27 -6.43
CA PRO A 78 2.67 -8.48 -7.78
C PRO A 78 3.15 -7.46 -8.82
N ARG A 79 3.38 -7.94 -10.05
CA ARG A 79 3.76 -7.08 -11.18
C ARG A 79 2.64 -6.14 -11.61
N SER A 80 1.39 -6.46 -11.29
CA SER A 80 0.23 -5.58 -11.46
C SER A 80 0.27 -4.35 -10.54
N HIS A 81 1.11 -4.36 -9.49
CA HIS A 81 1.18 -3.34 -8.45
C HIS A 81 -0.11 -3.16 -7.65
N LYS A 82 -0.91 -4.23 -7.58
CA LYS A 82 -2.19 -4.29 -6.87
C LYS A 82 -2.10 -5.22 -5.67
N PHE A 83 -2.93 -4.96 -4.68
CA PHE A 83 -3.18 -5.84 -3.56
C PHE A 83 -4.31 -6.78 -3.99
N GLU A 84 -4.03 -8.07 -4.14
CA GLU A 84 -5.07 -9.05 -4.39
C GLU A 84 -5.64 -9.43 -3.02
N GLU A 85 -6.92 -9.15 -2.77
CA GLU A 85 -7.56 -9.55 -1.53
C GLU A 85 -7.53 -11.09 -1.42
N PRO A 86 -7.15 -11.66 -0.27
CA PRO A 86 -7.38 -13.06 -0.02
C PRO A 86 -8.89 -13.27 0.21
N GLY A 87 -9.71 -13.36 -0.85
CA GLY A 87 -11.14 -13.62 -0.64
C GLY A 87 -12.12 -13.52 -1.80
N GLU A 88 -11.82 -12.88 -2.92
CA GLU A 88 -12.74 -12.90 -4.07
C GLU A 88 -12.32 -14.02 -5.04
N SER A 89 -12.97 -15.18 -4.85
CA SER A 89 -13.00 -16.31 -5.79
C SER A 89 -14.10 -16.11 -6.82
#